data_AF-A0A1H9FRU1-F1
#
_entry.id   AF-A0A1H9FRU1-F1
#
_cell.length_a   1.000
_cell.length_b   1.000
_cell.length_c   1.000
_cell.angle_alpha   90.00
_cell.angle_beta   90.00
_cell.angle_gamma   90.00
#
_symmetry.space_group_name_H-M   'P 1'
#
loop_
_entity.id
_entity.type
_entity.pdbx_description
1 polymer ?
#
loop_
_entity_poly.entity_id
_entity_poly.type
_entity_poly.pdbx_seq_one_letter_code
_entity_poly.pdbx_strand_id
1 'polypeptide(L)'
;MKEYKFKAEELEAQISHLTEKGITELSVTDEKVSRDKNKLLRLMKLVAQHAPQVFVSFLTEASVIDREVIAAASNIFCSFDIPLVCTEKGGHLLFDKKFYANKARLLNEAGLVFGFHLTYATVPGDSQKLFMERLDFAVQQYPNHIDFPQTENEEVEAKVSGTFSAADIRYCRDTAFACRTFYTAGRAVPWFLSILKPLRIYPSRFFSDFAEWQRVNNCSYKSGFVPEAENHKSIEKMQLLFLDEKYEEKHCHNLITLMHDIVVINGAMSRLAGEGEESEIETSYHPDDLLGPEACDLTAFAEDVCMEQCRVKIFSNGEYPDYEIK
;
A
#
# COMPACT_ATOMS: atom_id res chain seq x y z
N MET A 1 3.86 9.79 -20.32
CA MET A 1 4.85 10.13 -19.28
C MET A 1 6.24 10.07 -19.88
N LYS A 2 7.13 11.02 -19.60
CA LYS A 2 8.51 11.02 -20.12
C LYS A 2 9.41 10.44 -19.03
N GLU A 3 9.94 9.24 -19.26
CA GLU A 3 10.83 8.56 -18.33
C GLU A 3 12.29 8.98 -18.57
N TYR A 4 13.04 9.18 -17.49
CA TYR A 4 14.47 9.45 -17.53
C TYR A 4 15.20 8.39 -16.70
N LYS A 5 16.28 7.83 -17.25
CA LYS A 5 17.15 6.89 -16.53
C LYS A 5 18.51 7.54 -16.31
N PHE A 6 18.93 7.57 -15.05
CA PHE A 6 20.22 8.11 -14.64
C PHE A 6 21.10 6.97 -14.12
N LYS A 7 22.41 7.08 -14.31
CA LYS A 7 23.35 6.22 -13.58
C LYS A 7 23.55 6.75 -12.16
N ALA A 8 23.92 5.86 -11.23
CA ALA A 8 24.14 6.23 -9.84
C ALA A 8 25.20 7.33 -9.67
N GLU A 9 26.24 7.33 -10.51
CA GLU A 9 27.31 8.33 -10.48
C GLU A 9 26.86 9.71 -10.97
N GLU A 10 25.76 9.77 -11.72
CA GLU A 10 25.21 11.00 -12.30
C GLU A 10 24.10 11.58 -11.43
N LEU A 11 23.45 10.75 -10.60
CA LEU A 11 22.26 11.10 -9.84
C LEU A 11 22.43 12.40 -9.05
N GLU A 12 23.50 12.53 -8.27
CA GLU A 12 23.76 13.72 -7.45
C GLU A 12 23.86 15.00 -8.28
N ALA A 13 24.52 14.94 -9.44
CA ALA A 13 24.67 16.10 -10.33
C ALA A 13 23.36 16.46 -11.04
N GLN A 14 22.44 15.50 -11.21
CA GLN A 14 21.18 15.72 -11.89
C GLN A 14 20.08 16.29 -10.98
N ILE A 15 20.19 16.16 -9.65
CA ILE A 15 19.16 16.63 -8.70
C ILE A 15 18.83 18.11 -8.94
N SER A 16 19.85 18.95 -9.14
CA SER A 16 19.68 20.39 -9.39
C SER A 16 18.94 20.72 -10.69
N HIS A 17 18.85 19.76 -11.61
CA HIS A 17 18.21 19.93 -12.92
C HIS A 17 16.87 19.19 -13.02
N LEU A 18 16.40 18.50 -11.99
CA LEU A 18 15.14 17.75 -12.04
C LEU A 18 13.95 18.68 -12.33
N THR A 19 13.85 19.76 -11.56
CA THR A 19 12.82 20.79 -11.71
C THR A 19 12.84 21.43 -13.09
N GLU A 20 14.03 21.79 -13.58
CA GLU A 20 14.21 22.41 -14.90
C GLU A 20 13.75 21.49 -16.03
N LYS A 21 13.86 20.17 -15.83
CA LYS A 21 13.39 19.12 -16.75
C LYS A 21 11.90 18.79 -16.58
N GLY A 22 11.20 19.45 -15.66
CA GLY A 22 9.80 19.18 -15.33
C GLY A 22 9.58 17.81 -14.67
N ILE A 23 10.60 17.26 -14.03
CA ILE A 23 10.51 15.98 -13.31
C ILE A 23 9.87 16.26 -11.95
N THR A 24 8.75 15.60 -11.67
CA THR A 24 7.98 15.72 -10.42
C THR A 24 8.20 14.54 -9.47
N GLU A 25 8.67 13.40 -10.01
CA GLU A 25 8.89 12.16 -9.27
C GLU A 25 10.24 11.54 -9.63
N LEU A 26 10.92 10.97 -8.63
CA LEU A 26 12.19 10.28 -8.77
C LEU A 26 12.18 8.97 -7.98
N SER A 27 12.38 7.84 -8.65
CA SER A 27 12.58 6.54 -7.99
C SER A 27 14.07 6.20 -7.92
N VAL A 28 14.56 5.94 -6.71
CA VAL A 28 15.96 5.57 -6.44
C VAL A 28 16.01 4.10 -6.06
N THR A 29 16.38 3.25 -7.01
CA THR A 29 16.37 1.78 -6.88
C THR A 29 17.75 1.13 -6.79
N ASP A 30 18.82 1.93 -6.69
CA ASP A 30 20.20 1.44 -6.64
C ASP A 30 20.51 0.73 -5.31
N GLU A 31 20.90 -0.56 -5.36
CA GLU A 31 21.19 -1.36 -4.17
C GLU A 31 22.34 -0.80 -3.31
N LYS A 32 23.33 -0.11 -3.91
CA LYS A 32 24.45 0.47 -3.17
C LYS A 32 24.02 1.72 -2.40
N VAL A 33 22.99 2.43 -2.87
CA VAL A 33 22.35 3.52 -2.12
C VAL A 33 21.45 2.93 -1.03
N SER A 34 20.67 1.92 -1.38
CA SER A 34 19.73 1.23 -0.48
C SER A 34 20.35 0.73 0.83
N ARG A 35 21.62 0.31 0.79
CA ARG A 35 22.38 -0.26 1.91
C ARG A 35 23.31 0.70 2.63
N ASP A 36 23.47 1.93 2.13
CA ASP A 36 24.48 2.88 2.63
C ASP A 36 23.82 4.14 3.20
N LYS A 37 23.77 4.20 4.54
CA LYS A 37 23.21 5.33 5.29
C LYS A 37 23.80 6.68 4.88
N ASN A 38 25.11 6.75 4.66
CA ASN A 38 25.76 8.03 4.37
C ASN A 38 25.38 8.55 2.98
N LYS A 39 25.26 7.64 2.00
CA LYS A 39 24.78 7.99 0.66
C LYS A 39 23.32 8.41 0.69
N LEU A 40 22.47 7.68 1.40
CA LEU A 40 21.06 8.01 1.55
C LEU A 40 20.87 9.41 2.16
N LEU A 41 21.53 9.71 3.27
CA LEU A 41 21.47 11.02 3.93
C LEU A 41 22.01 12.15 3.03
N ARG A 42 23.09 11.89 2.30
CA ARG A 42 23.64 12.85 1.34
C ARG A 42 22.63 13.15 0.23
N LEU A 43 21.97 12.13 -0.29
CA LEU A 43 20.96 12.27 -1.33
C LEU A 43 19.73 13.05 -0.84
N MET A 44 19.20 12.72 0.34
CA MET A 44 18.10 13.45 0.97
C MET A 44 18.45 14.93 1.18
N LYS A 45 19.67 15.22 1.63
CA LYS A 45 20.15 16.59 1.79
C LYS A 45 20.19 17.36 0.46
N LEU A 46 20.66 16.73 -0.62
CA LEU A 46 20.68 17.35 -1.94
C LEU A 46 19.26 17.62 -2.47
N VAL A 47 18.34 16.67 -2.29
CA VAL A 47 16.93 16.84 -2.66
C VAL A 47 16.32 18.01 -1.90
N ALA A 48 16.49 18.06 -0.58
CA ALA A 48 15.99 19.16 0.25
C ALA A 48 16.52 20.54 -0.20
N GLN A 49 17.76 20.60 -0.69
CA GLN A 49 18.41 21.84 -1.12
C GLN A 49 18.02 22.30 -2.51
N HIS A 50 17.79 21.37 -3.44
CA HIS A 50 17.75 21.68 -4.87
C HIS A 50 16.45 21.26 -5.58
N ALA A 51 15.69 20.35 -4.98
CA ALA A 51 14.45 19.83 -5.54
C ALA A 51 13.42 19.46 -4.44
N PRO A 52 13.13 20.35 -3.47
CA PRO A 52 12.29 20.01 -2.31
C PRO A 52 10.84 19.64 -2.67
N GLN A 53 10.37 20.04 -3.84
CA GLN A 53 9.04 19.75 -4.37
C GLN A 53 8.94 18.44 -5.16
N VAL A 54 10.07 17.79 -5.45
CA VAL A 54 10.09 16.50 -6.15
C VAL A 54 9.78 15.40 -5.14
N PHE A 55 8.80 14.56 -5.45
CA PHE A 55 8.54 13.36 -4.67
C PHE A 55 9.61 12.31 -4.97
N VAL A 56 10.23 11.73 -3.93
CA VAL A 56 11.30 10.75 -4.10
C VAL A 56 10.96 9.44 -3.41
N SER A 57 10.90 8.34 -4.17
CA SER A 57 10.81 7.00 -3.58
C SER A 57 12.20 6.38 -3.44
N PHE A 58 12.52 5.87 -2.26
CA PHE A 58 13.80 5.23 -1.96
C PHE A 58 13.63 3.74 -1.68
N LEU A 59 14.17 2.89 -2.55
CA LEU A 59 14.41 1.49 -2.20
C LEU A 59 15.47 1.45 -1.09
N THR A 60 15.07 1.09 0.13
CA THR A 60 15.93 1.21 1.31
C THR A 60 15.89 -0.05 2.16
N GLU A 61 17.08 -0.58 2.52
CA GLU A 61 17.12 -1.66 3.49
C GLU A 61 16.71 -1.17 4.88
N ALA A 62 15.82 -1.93 5.50
CA ALA A 62 15.30 -1.64 6.84
C ALA A 62 16.39 -1.41 7.90
N SER A 63 17.58 -2.00 7.73
CA SER A 63 18.72 -1.85 8.64
C SER A 63 19.26 -0.41 8.69
N VAL A 64 19.17 0.32 7.56
CA VAL A 64 19.64 1.70 7.40
C VAL A 64 18.69 2.72 8.02
N ILE A 65 17.39 2.37 8.12
CA ILE A 65 16.36 3.28 8.64
C ILE A 65 16.52 3.44 10.16
N ASP A 66 17.08 4.57 10.57
CA ASP A 66 17.21 4.98 11.96
C ASP A 66 16.68 6.40 12.18
N ARG A 67 16.85 6.94 13.39
CA ARG A 67 16.35 8.27 13.75
C ARG A 67 16.94 9.39 12.89
N GLU A 68 18.18 9.25 12.43
CA GLU A 68 18.83 10.28 11.60
C GLU A 68 18.26 10.26 10.18
N VAL A 69 18.04 9.06 9.62
CA VAL A 69 17.37 8.90 8.32
C VAL A 69 15.93 9.41 8.37
N ILE A 70 15.18 9.09 9.43
CA ILE A 70 13.81 9.58 9.64
C ILE A 70 13.77 11.11 9.72
N ALA A 71 14.68 11.71 10.48
CA ALA A 71 14.77 13.16 10.58
C ALA A 71 15.08 13.82 9.23
N ALA A 72 15.98 13.23 8.42
CA ALA A 72 16.28 13.74 7.09
C ALA A 72 15.08 13.60 6.14
N ALA A 73 14.42 12.43 6.14
CA ALA A 73 13.25 12.14 5.32
C ALA A 73 12.06 13.06 5.62
N SER A 74 11.90 13.47 6.88
CA SER A 74 10.82 14.39 7.30
C SER A 74 10.94 15.80 6.70
N ASN A 75 12.06 16.14 6.05
CA ASN A 75 12.28 17.44 5.42
C ASN A 75 12.07 17.44 3.90
N ILE A 76 11.64 16.32 3.32
CA ILE A 76 11.40 16.17 1.88
C ILE A 76 10.12 15.37 1.62
N PHE A 77 9.52 15.53 0.45
CA PHE A 77 8.43 14.65 0.02
C PHE A 77 9.01 13.31 -0.43
N CYS A 78 8.89 12.28 0.39
CA CYS A 78 9.45 10.97 0.08
C CYS A 78 8.64 9.79 0.59
N SER A 79 8.93 8.62 0.00
CA SER A 79 8.50 7.32 0.48
C SER A 79 9.68 6.37 0.61
N PHE A 80 9.53 5.37 1.48
CA PHE A 80 10.46 4.25 1.57
C PHE A 80 9.86 2.97 1.01
N ASP A 81 10.55 2.34 0.07
CA ASP A 81 10.24 1.01 -0.41
C ASP A 81 11.15 0.01 0.30
N ILE A 82 10.59 -0.82 1.18
CA ILE A 82 11.37 -1.64 2.11
C ILE A 82 11.27 -3.12 1.73
N PRO A 83 12.37 -3.76 1.29
CA PRO A 83 12.38 -5.20 1.06
C PRO A 83 12.18 -6.00 2.35
N LEU A 84 11.18 -6.87 2.36
CA LEU A 84 10.97 -7.85 3.43
C LEU A 84 11.87 -9.08 3.21
N VAL A 85 13.15 -8.89 3.50
CA VAL A 85 14.18 -9.92 3.34
C VAL A 85 14.01 -11.03 4.37
N CYS A 86 14.06 -12.27 3.88
CA CYS A 86 14.15 -13.48 4.69
C CYS A 86 15.56 -14.07 4.63
N THR A 87 15.96 -14.77 5.68
CA THR A 87 17.23 -15.53 5.71
C THR A 87 16.95 -17.02 5.77
N GLU A 88 17.84 -17.83 5.22
CA GLU A 88 17.74 -19.30 5.27
C GLU A 88 18.78 -19.83 6.26
N LYS A 89 18.36 -20.75 7.15
CA LYS A 89 19.25 -21.45 8.06
C LYS A 89 18.81 -22.90 8.26
N GLY A 90 19.57 -23.84 7.70
CA GLY A 90 19.37 -25.28 7.91
C GLY A 90 18.10 -25.84 7.26
N GLY A 91 17.72 -25.32 6.10
CA GLY A 91 16.50 -25.63 5.37
C GLY A 91 15.27 -24.84 5.80
N HIS A 92 15.39 -23.96 6.79
CA HIS A 92 14.28 -23.18 7.33
C HIS A 92 14.42 -21.70 7.01
N LEU A 93 13.32 -21.11 6.51
CA LEU A 93 13.22 -19.68 6.30
C LEU A 93 12.97 -18.95 7.63
N LEU A 94 13.72 -17.89 7.87
CA LEU A 94 13.63 -17.02 9.03
C LEU A 94 13.22 -15.61 8.60
N PHE A 95 12.20 -15.07 9.27
CA PHE A 95 11.70 -13.72 9.05
C PHE A 95 11.55 -13.00 10.39
N ASP A 96 12.29 -11.91 10.57
CA ASP A 96 12.32 -11.16 11.83
C ASP A 96 11.15 -10.16 11.91
N LYS A 97 9.98 -10.66 12.28
CA LYS A 97 8.76 -9.84 12.46
C LYS A 97 8.99 -8.66 13.42
N LYS A 98 9.76 -8.88 14.49
CA LYS A 98 9.99 -7.84 15.52
C LYS A 98 10.84 -6.71 14.97
N PHE A 99 11.87 -7.03 14.20
CA PHE A 99 12.70 -6.05 13.53
C PHE A 99 11.89 -5.17 12.57
N TYR A 100 11.12 -5.77 11.66
CA TYR A 100 10.32 -4.99 10.70
C TYR A 100 9.19 -4.21 11.36
N ALA A 101 8.50 -4.76 12.37
CA ALA A 101 7.48 -4.05 13.11
C ALA A 101 8.04 -2.81 13.82
N ASN A 102 9.25 -2.92 14.39
CA ASN A 102 9.91 -1.77 15.00
C ASN A 102 10.24 -0.67 13.98
N LYS A 103 10.62 -1.03 12.75
CA LYS A 103 10.92 -0.06 11.69
C LYS A 103 9.65 0.62 11.18
N ALA A 104 8.61 -0.15 10.90
CA ALA A 104 7.30 0.40 10.50
C ALA A 104 6.74 1.34 11.57
N ARG A 105 6.81 0.97 12.86
CA ARG A 105 6.40 1.84 13.97
C ARG A 105 7.13 3.18 13.94
N LEU A 106 8.44 3.19 13.72
CA LEU A 106 9.22 4.44 13.67
C LEU A 106 8.79 5.35 12.50
N LEU A 107 8.42 4.76 11.35
CA LEU A 107 7.94 5.50 10.19
C LEU A 107 6.52 6.04 10.41
N ASN A 108 5.62 5.21 10.93
CA ASN A 108 4.25 5.60 11.30
C ASN A 108 4.25 6.73 12.34
N GLU A 109 5.06 6.63 13.40
CA GLU A 109 5.19 7.68 14.42
C GLU A 109 5.72 9.00 13.86
N ALA A 110 6.49 8.95 12.78
CA ALA A 110 7.00 10.13 12.09
C ALA A 110 6.07 10.64 10.97
N GLY A 111 4.95 9.96 10.69
CA GLY A 111 4.06 10.29 9.57
C GLY A 111 4.70 10.11 8.20
N LEU A 112 5.72 9.26 8.08
CA LEU A 112 6.42 9.01 6.82
C LEU A 112 5.74 7.91 6.00
N VAL A 113 5.64 8.14 4.70
CA VAL A 113 5.08 7.17 3.75
C VAL A 113 6.06 6.02 3.56
N PHE A 114 5.59 4.78 3.61
CA PHE A 114 6.41 3.62 3.27
C PHE A 114 5.58 2.46 2.75
N GLY A 115 6.23 1.60 1.98
CA GLY A 115 5.68 0.34 1.52
C GLY A 115 6.65 -0.81 1.70
N PHE A 116 6.17 -2.01 1.43
CA PHE A 116 6.96 -3.22 1.49
C PHE A 116 7.09 -3.87 0.13
N HIS A 117 8.30 -4.32 -0.21
CA HIS A 117 8.50 -5.28 -1.29
C HIS A 117 8.45 -6.69 -0.71
N LEU A 118 7.45 -7.47 -1.12
CA LEU A 118 7.26 -8.84 -0.68
C LEU A 118 7.43 -9.82 -1.84
N THR A 119 8.32 -10.80 -1.65
CA THR A 119 8.58 -11.85 -2.64
C THR A 119 8.12 -13.23 -2.16
N TYR A 120 7.79 -14.11 -3.12
CA TYR A 120 7.53 -15.54 -2.90
C TYR A 120 8.42 -16.43 -3.77
N ALA A 121 8.78 -17.61 -3.26
CA ALA A 121 9.51 -18.64 -4.00
C ALA A 121 10.87 -18.18 -4.57
N THR A 122 11.53 -17.23 -3.88
CA THR A 122 12.86 -16.69 -4.24
C THR A 122 13.97 -17.23 -3.33
N VAL A 123 13.62 -17.67 -2.12
CA VAL A 123 14.57 -18.15 -1.10
C VAL A 123 14.31 -19.63 -0.79
N PRO A 124 15.34 -20.49 -0.73
CA PRO A 124 15.18 -21.88 -0.30
C PRO A 124 14.51 -21.99 1.08
N GLY A 125 13.66 -23.00 1.27
CA GLY A 125 12.89 -23.19 2.51
C GLY A 125 11.64 -22.31 2.62
N ASP A 126 11.38 -21.41 1.67
CA ASP A 126 10.10 -20.69 1.57
C ASP A 126 8.96 -21.64 1.17
N SER A 127 7.72 -21.23 1.46
CA SER A 127 6.50 -21.96 1.10
C SER A 127 5.32 -21.00 0.93
N GLN A 128 4.25 -21.47 0.29
CA GLN A 128 2.99 -20.72 0.22
C GLN A 128 2.54 -20.24 1.59
N LYS A 129 2.55 -21.12 2.59
CA LYS A 129 2.14 -20.77 3.96
C LYS A 129 2.95 -19.61 4.52
N LEU A 130 4.29 -19.67 4.39
CA LEU A 130 5.17 -18.64 4.92
C LEU A 130 5.00 -17.30 4.17
N PHE A 131 4.74 -17.33 2.87
CA PHE A 131 4.39 -16.11 2.12
C PHE A 131 3.09 -15.48 2.65
N MET A 132 2.05 -16.27 2.87
CA MET A 132 0.78 -15.77 3.42
C MET A 132 0.97 -15.15 4.81
N GLU A 133 1.76 -15.78 5.68
CA GLU A 133 2.09 -15.23 7.00
C GLU A 133 2.88 -13.90 6.93
N ARG A 134 3.72 -13.72 5.90
CA ARG A 134 4.43 -12.46 5.67
C ARG A 134 3.50 -11.38 5.10
N LEU A 135 2.57 -11.75 4.22
CA LEU A 135 1.55 -10.84 3.71
C LEU A 135 0.63 -10.35 4.83
N ASP A 136 0.15 -11.27 5.68
CA ASP A 136 -0.65 -10.92 6.86
C ASP A 136 0.10 -9.99 7.80
N PHE A 137 1.39 -10.24 8.00
CA PHE A 137 2.26 -9.38 8.80
C PHE A 137 2.41 -7.99 8.18
N ALA A 138 2.69 -7.91 6.87
CA ALA A 138 2.97 -6.67 6.16
C ALA A 138 1.78 -5.71 6.28
N VAL A 139 0.57 -6.19 5.99
CA VAL A 139 -0.66 -5.39 6.07
C VAL A 139 -0.90 -4.86 7.50
N GLN A 140 -0.60 -5.67 8.52
CA GLN A 140 -0.75 -5.25 9.93
C GLN A 140 0.18 -4.11 10.35
N GLN A 141 1.17 -3.74 9.53
CA GLN A 141 2.05 -2.61 9.82
C GLN A 141 1.55 -1.28 9.23
N TYR A 142 0.39 -1.27 8.57
CA TYR A 142 -0.18 -0.11 7.89
C TYR A 142 0.74 0.53 6.82
N PRO A 143 1.40 -0.26 5.95
CA PRO A 143 2.17 0.33 4.86
C PRO A 143 1.23 1.03 3.87
N ASN A 144 1.67 2.14 3.28
CA ASN A 144 0.94 2.86 2.25
C ASN A 144 0.74 2.02 0.97
N HIS A 145 1.64 1.06 0.74
CA HIS A 145 1.61 0.17 -0.40
C HIS A 145 2.36 -1.14 -0.10
N ILE A 146 1.99 -2.20 -0.82
CA ILE A 146 2.71 -3.46 -0.83
C ILE A 146 2.93 -3.84 -2.30
N ASP A 147 4.19 -3.95 -2.67
CA ASP A 147 4.62 -4.26 -4.02
C ASP A 147 5.17 -5.67 -4.09
N PHE A 148 4.98 -6.27 -5.26
CA PHE A 148 5.36 -7.64 -5.54
C PHE A 148 6.16 -7.64 -6.83
N PRO A 149 7.50 -7.57 -6.75
CA PRO A 149 8.36 -7.50 -7.93
C PRO A 149 8.00 -8.54 -8.99
N GLN A 150 7.65 -9.77 -8.60
CA GLN A 150 7.25 -10.84 -9.53
C GLN A 150 5.98 -10.58 -10.35
N THR A 151 5.15 -9.61 -9.98
CA THR A 151 3.94 -9.22 -10.72
C THR A 151 4.13 -7.94 -11.53
N GLU A 152 5.23 -7.23 -11.31
CA GLU A 152 5.52 -5.89 -11.84
C GLU A 152 6.72 -5.88 -12.79
N ASN A 153 7.73 -6.71 -12.51
CA ASN A 153 9.00 -6.80 -13.22
C ASN A 153 9.39 -8.28 -13.43
N GLU A 154 9.70 -8.65 -14.68
CA GLU A 154 10.11 -10.00 -15.06
C GLU A 154 11.50 -10.42 -14.52
N GLU A 155 12.29 -9.48 -13.98
CA GLU A 155 13.65 -9.75 -13.48
C GLU A 155 13.68 -10.62 -12.23
N VAL A 156 12.61 -10.63 -11.42
CA VAL A 156 12.53 -11.45 -10.20
C VAL A 156 11.76 -12.74 -10.49
N GLU A 157 12.49 -13.83 -10.67
CA GLU A 157 11.91 -15.13 -11.01
C GLU A 157 11.51 -15.94 -9.77
N ALA A 158 10.25 -16.39 -9.72
CA ALA A 158 9.76 -17.37 -8.75
C ALA A 158 10.11 -18.80 -9.19
N LYS A 159 10.75 -19.59 -8.32
CA LYS A 159 11.28 -20.92 -8.67
C LYS A 159 10.62 -22.05 -7.89
N VAL A 160 10.27 -23.12 -8.61
CA VAL A 160 9.76 -24.35 -7.99
C VAL A 160 10.84 -24.94 -7.07
N SER A 161 10.43 -25.42 -5.91
CA SER A 161 11.31 -26.04 -4.93
C SER A 161 10.62 -27.23 -4.25
N GLY A 162 11.33 -27.95 -3.37
CA GLY A 162 10.74 -29.06 -2.61
C GLY A 162 9.58 -28.62 -1.69
N THR A 163 9.48 -27.33 -1.36
CA THR A 163 8.46 -26.74 -0.48
C THR A 163 7.53 -25.76 -1.18
N PHE A 164 7.69 -25.59 -2.50
CA PHE A 164 6.95 -24.61 -3.29
C PHE A 164 6.63 -25.20 -4.67
N SER A 165 5.39 -25.67 -4.85
CA SER A 165 4.95 -26.25 -6.11
C SER A 165 4.67 -25.19 -7.18
N ALA A 166 4.60 -25.57 -8.45
CA ALA A 166 4.18 -24.66 -9.51
C ALA A 166 2.72 -24.17 -9.32
N ALA A 167 1.86 -24.95 -8.64
CA ALA A 167 0.51 -24.52 -8.30
C ALA A 167 0.54 -23.46 -7.20
N ASP A 168 1.38 -23.65 -6.19
CA ASP A 168 1.59 -22.71 -5.08
C ASP A 168 2.11 -21.38 -5.59
N ILE A 169 3.05 -21.39 -6.55
CA ILE A 169 3.58 -20.17 -7.19
C ILE A 169 2.46 -19.38 -7.87
N ARG A 170 1.59 -20.07 -8.62
CA ARG A 170 0.43 -19.42 -9.25
C ARG A 170 -0.52 -18.85 -8.22
N TYR A 171 -0.81 -19.59 -7.15
CA TYR A 171 -1.66 -19.13 -6.06
C TYR A 171 -1.09 -17.87 -5.39
N CYS A 172 0.20 -17.84 -5.08
CA CYS A 172 0.87 -16.69 -4.48
C CYS A 172 0.90 -15.49 -5.43
N ARG A 173 1.15 -15.70 -6.73
CA ARG A 173 1.07 -14.65 -7.76
C ARG A 173 -0.33 -14.03 -7.82
N ASP A 174 -1.35 -14.87 -7.89
CA ASP A 174 -2.73 -14.40 -8.05
C ASP A 174 -3.18 -13.66 -6.77
N THR A 175 -2.77 -14.13 -5.59
CA THR A 175 -2.99 -13.43 -4.31
C THR A 175 -2.22 -12.11 -4.22
N ALA A 176 -0.96 -12.08 -4.65
CA ALA A 176 -0.12 -10.87 -4.72
C ALA A 176 -0.74 -9.83 -5.63
N PHE A 177 -1.19 -10.23 -6.82
CA PHE A 177 -1.87 -9.35 -7.76
C PHE A 177 -3.19 -8.80 -7.20
N ALA A 178 -3.96 -9.63 -6.48
CA ALA A 178 -5.15 -9.20 -5.78
C ALA A 178 -4.85 -8.18 -4.69
N CYS A 179 -3.79 -8.37 -3.90
CA CYS A 179 -3.30 -7.38 -2.93
C CYS A 179 -2.90 -6.07 -3.62
N ARG A 180 -2.10 -6.14 -4.68
CA ARG A 180 -1.70 -4.96 -5.47
C ARG A 180 -2.91 -4.20 -6.01
N THR A 181 -3.92 -4.90 -6.52
CA THR A 181 -5.14 -4.28 -7.05
C THR A 181 -5.99 -3.66 -5.94
N PHE A 182 -6.34 -4.45 -4.92
CA PHE A 182 -7.29 -4.04 -3.89
C PHE A 182 -6.67 -3.05 -2.91
N TYR A 183 -5.46 -3.31 -2.44
CA TYR A 183 -4.84 -2.59 -1.34
C TYR A 183 -4.04 -1.39 -1.83
N THR A 184 -3.05 -1.62 -2.71
CA THR A 184 -2.13 -0.58 -3.21
C THR A 184 -2.82 0.34 -4.21
N ALA A 185 -3.23 -0.17 -5.37
CA ALA A 185 -3.88 0.64 -6.41
C ALA A 185 -5.24 1.17 -5.95
N GLY A 186 -5.96 0.39 -5.14
CA GLY A 186 -7.22 0.79 -4.52
C GLY A 186 -7.10 1.70 -3.31
N ARG A 187 -5.88 2.04 -2.86
CA ARG A 187 -5.60 2.99 -1.75
C ARG A 187 -6.37 2.64 -0.46
N ALA A 188 -6.35 1.36 -0.08
CA ALA A 188 -7.23 0.84 0.98
C ALA A 188 -6.68 1.02 2.41
N VAL A 189 -5.42 1.43 2.55
CA VAL A 189 -4.67 1.48 3.82
C VAL A 189 -5.45 2.14 4.98
N PRO A 190 -6.13 3.28 4.80
CA PRO A 190 -6.79 3.98 5.91
C PRO A 190 -7.93 3.18 6.56
N TRP A 191 -8.54 2.24 5.83
CA TRP A 191 -9.79 1.58 6.25
C TRP A 191 -9.78 0.05 6.16
N PHE A 192 -8.81 -0.53 5.45
CA PHE A 192 -8.80 -1.96 5.12
C PHE A 192 -8.89 -2.87 6.34
N LEU A 193 -8.08 -2.60 7.38
CA LEU A 193 -8.07 -3.44 8.57
C LEU A 193 -9.34 -3.30 9.40
N SER A 194 -9.96 -2.12 9.42
CA SER A 194 -11.24 -1.87 10.07
C SER A 194 -12.34 -2.73 9.45
N ILE A 195 -12.44 -2.75 8.12
CA ILE A 195 -13.46 -3.55 7.42
C ILE A 195 -13.17 -5.06 7.48
N LEU A 196 -11.93 -5.46 7.75
CA LEU A 196 -11.55 -6.87 7.84
C LEU A 196 -11.89 -7.47 9.21
N LYS A 197 -11.85 -6.64 10.27
CA LYS A 197 -12.09 -7.04 11.66
C LYS A 197 -13.40 -7.80 11.89
N PRO A 198 -14.59 -7.32 11.44
CA PRO A 198 -15.83 -8.07 11.63
C PRO A 198 -15.86 -9.39 10.85
N LEU A 199 -15.15 -9.48 9.73
CA LEU A 199 -15.08 -10.69 8.90
C LEU A 199 -14.26 -11.81 9.54
N ARG A 200 -13.40 -11.49 10.52
CA ARG A 200 -12.55 -12.44 11.28
C ARG A 200 -11.71 -13.34 10.37
N ILE A 201 -11.18 -12.78 9.29
CA ILE A 201 -10.27 -13.47 8.36
C ILE A 201 -8.94 -12.72 8.27
N TYR A 202 -7.89 -13.45 7.93
CA TYR A 202 -6.57 -12.88 7.69
C TYR A 202 -6.51 -12.15 6.34
N PRO A 203 -5.69 -11.08 6.19
CA PRO A 203 -5.53 -10.36 4.93
C PRO A 203 -5.20 -11.26 3.74
N SER A 204 -4.29 -12.22 3.91
CA SER A 204 -3.90 -13.18 2.88
C SER A 204 -5.08 -14.03 2.40
N ARG A 205 -5.97 -14.42 3.31
CA ARG A 205 -7.20 -15.14 2.94
C ARG A 205 -8.13 -14.23 2.16
N PHE A 206 -8.34 -13.00 2.64
CA PHE A 206 -9.15 -11.99 1.94
C PHE A 206 -8.66 -11.77 0.50
N PHE A 207 -7.37 -11.53 0.30
CA PHE A 207 -6.81 -11.33 -1.03
C PHE A 207 -6.86 -12.59 -1.90
N SER A 208 -6.74 -13.79 -1.33
CA SER A 208 -6.94 -15.02 -2.12
C SER A 208 -8.39 -15.22 -2.56
N ASP A 209 -9.37 -14.80 -1.74
CA ASP A 209 -10.78 -14.80 -2.13
C ASP A 209 -11.04 -13.74 -3.21
N PHE A 210 -10.43 -12.54 -3.09
CA PHE A 210 -10.50 -11.50 -4.13
C PHE A 210 -9.84 -11.93 -5.44
N ALA A 211 -8.73 -12.69 -5.39
CA ALA A 211 -8.08 -13.21 -6.59
C ALA A 211 -9.01 -14.15 -7.40
N GLU A 212 -9.80 -14.98 -6.71
CA GLU A 212 -10.82 -15.81 -7.36
C GLU A 212 -11.95 -14.95 -7.94
N TRP A 213 -12.39 -13.92 -7.21
CA TRP A 213 -13.36 -12.95 -7.72
C TRP A 213 -12.86 -12.25 -8.99
N GLN A 214 -11.61 -11.78 -9.02
CA GLN A 214 -10.98 -11.15 -10.18
C GLN A 214 -10.92 -12.09 -11.39
N ARG A 215 -10.65 -13.39 -11.15
CA ARG A 215 -10.61 -14.40 -12.20
C ARG A 215 -11.98 -14.59 -12.87
N VAL A 216 -13.05 -14.56 -12.09
CA VAL A 216 -14.43 -14.68 -12.60
C VAL A 216 -14.89 -13.40 -13.31
N ASN A 217 -14.38 -12.24 -12.89
CA ASN A 217 -14.74 -10.93 -13.44
C ASN A 217 -13.78 -10.41 -14.54
N ASN A 218 -12.88 -11.27 -15.06
CA ASN A 218 -11.92 -10.95 -16.13
C ASN A 218 -10.99 -9.76 -15.85
N CYS A 219 -10.68 -9.49 -14.59
CA CYS A 219 -9.73 -8.46 -14.14
C CYS A 219 -8.56 -9.05 -13.33
N SER A 220 -8.13 -10.26 -13.69
CA SER A 220 -7.03 -10.98 -13.04
C SER A 220 -5.70 -10.73 -13.74
N TYR A 221 -4.60 -11.14 -13.11
CA TYR A 221 -3.26 -11.11 -13.72
C TYR A 221 -3.24 -11.74 -15.12
N LYS A 222 -3.97 -12.86 -15.32
CA LYS A 222 -4.00 -13.57 -16.60
C LYS A 222 -4.80 -12.86 -17.70
N SER A 223 -5.72 -11.97 -17.36
CA SER A 223 -6.47 -11.22 -18.38
C SER A 223 -5.67 -10.03 -18.93
N GLY A 224 -4.47 -9.76 -18.37
CA GLY A 224 -3.67 -8.61 -18.75
C GLY A 224 -4.14 -7.31 -18.11
N PHE A 225 -4.98 -7.39 -17.06
CA PHE A 225 -5.39 -6.24 -16.28
C PHE A 225 -4.18 -5.58 -15.63
N VAL A 226 -4.09 -4.25 -15.71
CA VAL A 226 -2.99 -3.46 -15.12
C VAL A 226 -3.61 -2.51 -14.10
N PRO A 227 -3.51 -2.79 -12.78
CA PRO A 227 -4.19 -2.00 -11.76
C PRO A 227 -3.84 -0.51 -11.81
N GLU A 228 -2.59 -0.16 -12.06
CA GLU A 228 -2.10 1.23 -12.08
C GLU A 228 -2.52 2.00 -13.33
N ALA A 229 -3.06 1.32 -14.35
CA ALA A 229 -3.62 1.96 -15.54
C ALA A 229 -5.10 2.31 -15.36
N GLU A 230 -5.76 1.81 -14.32
CA GLU A 230 -7.14 2.12 -14.00
C GLU A 230 -7.25 3.33 -13.08
N ASN A 231 -8.32 4.12 -13.25
CA ASN A 231 -8.64 5.17 -12.28
C ASN A 231 -9.13 4.57 -10.96
N HIS A 232 -8.96 5.31 -9.86
CA HIS A 232 -9.34 4.83 -8.53
C HIS A 232 -10.82 4.45 -8.43
N LYS A 233 -11.72 5.21 -9.07
CA LYS A 233 -13.17 4.98 -9.04
C LYS A 233 -13.58 3.61 -9.59
N SER A 234 -12.91 3.13 -10.64
CA SER A 234 -13.09 1.78 -11.18
C SER A 234 -12.69 0.72 -10.16
N ILE A 235 -11.57 0.92 -9.46
CA ILE A 235 -11.08 -0.01 -8.44
C ILE A 235 -11.99 0.02 -7.20
N GLU A 236 -12.42 1.19 -6.74
CA GLU A 236 -13.39 1.35 -5.66
C GLU A 236 -14.68 0.56 -5.93
N LYS A 237 -15.19 0.63 -7.16
CA LYS A 237 -16.35 -0.19 -7.55
C LYS A 237 -16.07 -1.69 -7.41
N MET A 238 -14.89 -2.16 -7.80
CA MET A 238 -14.51 -3.57 -7.61
C MET A 238 -14.38 -3.93 -6.12
N GLN A 239 -13.83 -3.02 -5.31
CA GLN A 239 -13.73 -3.21 -3.86
C GLN A 239 -15.13 -3.35 -3.24
N LEU A 240 -16.04 -2.44 -3.53
CA LEU A 240 -17.41 -2.46 -2.98
C LEU A 240 -18.19 -3.71 -3.40
N LEU A 241 -18.16 -4.08 -4.69
CA LEU A 241 -18.84 -5.29 -5.18
C LEU A 241 -18.33 -6.56 -4.47
N PHE A 242 -17.00 -6.68 -4.31
CA PHE A 242 -16.43 -7.81 -3.59
C PHE A 242 -16.75 -7.76 -2.09
N LEU A 243 -16.71 -6.59 -1.47
CA LEU A 243 -17.01 -6.43 -0.05
C LEU A 243 -18.47 -6.77 0.26
N ASP A 244 -19.41 -6.40 -0.60
CA ASP A 244 -20.82 -6.80 -0.48
C ASP A 244 -20.96 -8.33 -0.44
N GLU A 245 -20.42 -9.03 -1.44
CA GLU A 245 -20.40 -10.50 -1.48
C GLU A 245 -19.75 -11.09 -0.22
N LYS A 246 -18.65 -10.48 0.24
CA LYS A 246 -17.89 -10.99 1.38
C LYS A 246 -18.60 -10.78 2.72
N TYR A 247 -19.25 -9.64 2.91
CA TYR A 247 -20.02 -9.34 4.11
C TYR A 247 -21.28 -10.20 4.18
N GLU A 248 -21.94 -10.47 3.04
CA GLU A 248 -23.03 -11.44 2.96
C GLU A 248 -22.57 -12.86 3.32
N GLU A 249 -21.45 -13.33 2.75
CA GLU A 249 -20.86 -14.65 3.04
C GLU A 249 -20.55 -14.82 4.55
N LYS A 250 -20.10 -13.75 5.22
CA LYS A 250 -19.76 -13.75 6.65
C LYS A 250 -20.94 -13.42 7.57
N HIS A 251 -22.13 -13.24 7.02
CA HIS A 251 -23.35 -12.86 7.76
C HIS A 251 -23.25 -11.49 8.47
N CYS A 252 -22.38 -10.60 8.00
CA CYS A 252 -22.18 -9.24 8.52
C CYS A 252 -23.06 -8.19 7.81
N HIS A 253 -24.23 -8.61 7.31
CA HIS A 253 -25.16 -7.79 6.53
C HIS A 253 -25.57 -6.47 7.20
N ASN A 254 -25.66 -6.46 8.54
CA ASN A 254 -25.98 -5.27 9.32
C ASN A 254 -24.88 -4.18 9.28
N LEU A 255 -23.67 -4.52 8.85
CA LEU A 255 -22.53 -3.60 8.77
C LEU A 255 -22.27 -3.09 7.33
N ILE A 256 -23.03 -3.56 6.33
CA ILE A 256 -22.78 -3.22 4.92
C ILE A 256 -22.90 -1.71 4.69
N THR A 257 -23.92 -1.05 5.24
CA THR A 257 -24.08 0.41 5.08
C THR A 257 -22.88 1.19 5.63
N LEU A 258 -22.42 0.85 6.83
CA LEU A 258 -21.25 1.47 7.44
C LEU A 258 -19.97 1.19 6.63
N MET A 259 -19.80 -0.05 6.15
CA MET A 259 -18.68 -0.42 5.29
C MET A 259 -18.65 0.43 4.01
N HIS A 260 -19.79 0.60 3.33
CA HIS A 260 -19.89 1.47 2.15
C HIS A 260 -19.47 2.89 2.46
N ASP A 261 -20.03 3.49 3.52
CA ASP A 261 -19.72 4.87 3.90
C ASP A 261 -18.22 5.08 4.16
N ILE A 262 -17.59 4.16 4.92
CA ILE A 262 -16.16 4.18 5.19
C ILE A 262 -15.34 4.10 3.89
N VAL A 263 -15.67 3.17 3.00
CA VAL A 263 -14.92 2.99 1.74
C VAL A 263 -15.10 4.20 0.83
N VAL A 264 -16.33 4.69 0.67
CA VAL A 264 -16.67 5.79 -0.25
C VAL A 264 -16.06 7.11 0.21
N ILE A 265 -16.12 7.46 1.51
CA ILE A 265 -15.52 8.71 1.99
C ILE A 265 -14.00 8.70 1.87
N ASN A 266 -13.35 7.59 2.25
CA ASN A 266 -11.90 7.45 2.10
C ASN A 266 -11.48 7.43 0.63
N GLY A 267 -12.28 6.82 -0.24
CA GLY A 267 -12.04 6.81 -1.68
C GLY A 267 -12.21 8.20 -2.31
N ALA A 268 -13.20 8.97 -1.90
CA ALA A 268 -13.37 10.36 -2.33
C ALA A 268 -12.19 11.25 -1.89
N MET A 269 -11.75 11.13 -0.64
CA MET A 269 -10.53 11.79 -0.14
C MET A 269 -9.29 11.38 -0.95
N SER A 270 -9.17 10.09 -1.25
CA SER A 270 -8.04 9.54 -2.01
C SER A 270 -8.01 10.05 -3.45
N ARG A 271 -9.16 10.15 -4.13
CA ARG A 271 -9.26 10.71 -5.48
C ARG A 271 -8.91 12.19 -5.51
N LEU A 272 -9.37 12.97 -4.53
CA LEU A 272 -8.94 14.35 -4.44
C LEU A 272 -7.41 14.46 -4.26
N ALA A 273 -6.83 13.66 -3.36
CA ALA A 273 -5.39 13.70 -3.07
C ALA A 273 -4.53 13.29 -4.27
N GLY A 274 -4.89 12.21 -4.98
CA GLY A 274 -4.03 11.66 -6.05
C GLY A 274 -4.46 11.98 -7.48
N GLU A 275 -5.71 12.40 -7.70
CA GLU A 275 -6.27 12.68 -9.02
C GLU A 275 -6.80 14.13 -9.14
N GLY A 276 -6.86 14.88 -8.03
CA GLY A 276 -7.39 16.25 -8.01
C GLY A 276 -8.91 16.33 -8.23
N GLU A 277 -9.63 15.22 -8.05
CA GLU A 277 -11.08 15.15 -8.25
C GLU A 277 -11.85 15.58 -6.98
N GLU A 278 -12.46 16.77 -7.02
CA GLU A 278 -13.51 17.14 -6.05
C GLU A 278 -14.78 16.34 -6.31
N SER A 279 -15.52 16.01 -5.25
CA SER A 279 -16.74 15.20 -5.38
C SER A 279 -17.78 15.52 -4.31
N GLU A 280 -19.01 15.09 -4.57
CA GLU A 280 -20.07 15.06 -3.57
C GLU A 280 -20.52 13.62 -3.38
N ILE A 281 -20.63 13.20 -2.13
CA ILE A 281 -21.05 11.86 -1.73
C ILE A 281 -22.21 11.96 -0.73
N GLU A 282 -22.93 10.87 -0.58
CA GLU A 282 -23.95 10.68 0.46
C GLU A 282 -23.42 9.64 1.44
N THR A 283 -23.52 9.93 2.73
CA THR A 283 -23.14 9.01 3.81
C THR A 283 -24.29 8.86 4.79
N SER A 284 -24.39 7.70 5.43
CA SER A 284 -25.40 7.42 6.45
C SER A 284 -24.95 7.75 7.88
N TYR A 285 -23.70 8.16 8.04
CA TYR A 285 -23.10 8.65 9.28
C TYR A 285 -22.34 9.94 9.04
N HIS A 286 -22.12 10.68 10.13
CA HIS A 286 -21.38 11.93 10.11
C HIS A 286 -19.91 11.69 9.69
N PRO A 287 -19.35 12.50 8.78
CA PRO A 287 -17.96 12.37 8.33
C PRO A 287 -16.90 12.36 9.43
N ASP A 288 -17.06 13.18 10.48
CA ASP A 288 -16.13 13.18 11.62
C ASP A 288 -16.03 11.81 12.30
N ASP A 289 -17.15 11.08 12.42
CA ASP A 289 -17.14 9.74 13.00
C ASP A 289 -16.50 8.73 12.03
N LEU A 290 -16.83 8.84 10.73
CA LEU A 290 -16.31 7.94 9.68
C LEU A 290 -14.79 8.06 9.46
N LEU A 291 -14.23 9.25 9.66
CA LEU A 291 -12.80 9.54 9.56
C LEU A 291 -12.10 9.52 10.94
N GLY A 292 -12.88 9.38 12.00
CA GLY A 292 -12.44 9.35 13.38
C GLY A 292 -11.89 8.00 13.83
N PRO A 293 -11.30 7.94 15.04
CA PRO A 293 -10.81 6.69 15.62
C PRO A 293 -11.91 5.64 15.85
N GLU A 294 -13.18 6.05 15.96
CA GLU A 294 -14.34 5.18 16.13
C GLU A 294 -14.47 4.19 14.97
N ALA A 295 -14.13 4.62 13.75
CA ALA A 295 -14.18 3.79 12.54
C ALA A 295 -13.18 2.62 12.53
N CYS A 296 -12.30 2.49 13.54
CA CYS A 296 -11.39 1.36 13.69
C CYS A 296 -12.09 0.06 14.13
N ASP A 297 -13.29 0.15 14.71
CA ASP A 297 -14.09 -1.00 15.12
C ASP A 297 -15.54 -0.84 14.65
N LEU A 298 -15.84 -1.37 13.45
CA LEU A 298 -17.17 -1.27 12.85
C LEU A 298 -18.28 -1.87 13.72
N THR A 299 -17.96 -2.86 14.57
CA THR A 299 -18.99 -3.46 15.44
C THR A 299 -19.36 -2.50 16.57
N ALA A 300 -18.36 -1.94 17.25
CA ALA A 300 -18.60 -0.93 18.29
C ALA A 300 -19.22 0.35 17.69
N PHE A 301 -18.71 0.80 16.53
CA PHE A 301 -19.25 1.95 15.82
C PHE A 301 -20.74 1.82 15.55
N ALA A 302 -21.18 0.69 15.00
CA ALA A 302 -22.60 0.47 14.67
C ALA A 302 -23.51 0.38 15.91
N GLU A 303 -22.96 0.13 17.09
CA GLU A 303 -23.69 0.10 18.36
C GLU A 303 -23.75 1.48 19.02
N ASP A 304 -22.67 2.27 18.92
CA ASP A 304 -22.48 3.50 19.69
C ASP A 304 -22.76 4.79 18.90
N VAL A 305 -22.68 4.76 17.56
CA VAL A 305 -22.84 5.94 16.70
C VAL A 305 -24.23 5.95 16.05
N CYS A 306 -24.91 7.09 16.13
CA CYS A 306 -26.22 7.27 15.52
C CYS A 306 -26.10 7.58 14.03
N MET A 307 -26.96 6.96 13.22
CA MET A 307 -27.06 7.27 11.81
C MET A 307 -27.61 8.69 11.61
N GLU A 308 -26.94 9.45 10.75
CA GLU A 308 -27.33 10.77 10.27
C GLU A 308 -27.02 10.83 8.78
N GLN A 309 -28.06 11.03 7.96
CA GLN A 309 -27.89 11.13 6.51
C GLN A 309 -27.23 12.46 6.19
N CYS A 310 -26.01 12.41 5.66
CA CYS A 310 -25.22 13.59 5.30
C CYS A 310 -24.97 13.63 3.80
N ARG A 311 -25.05 14.84 3.24
CA ARG A 311 -24.47 15.13 1.92
C ARG A 311 -23.15 15.84 2.12
N VAL A 312 -22.08 15.23 1.66
CA VAL A 312 -20.71 15.63 1.98
C VAL A 312 -20.01 16.06 0.71
N LYS A 313 -19.47 17.28 0.68
CA LYS A 313 -18.61 17.75 -0.39
C LYS A 313 -17.16 17.58 0.01
N ILE A 314 -16.38 16.91 -0.81
CA ILE A 314 -14.93 16.74 -0.68
C ILE A 314 -14.24 17.73 -1.62
N PHE A 315 -13.38 18.59 -1.09
CA PHE A 315 -12.75 19.69 -1.84
C PHE A 315 -11.32 19.97 -1.36
N SER A 316 -10.51 20.63 -2.20
CA SER A 316 -9.16 21.04 -1.79
C SER A 316 -9.20 22.40 -1.11
N ASN A 317 -8.66 22.51 0.11
CA ASN A 317 -8.50 23.79 0.80
C ASN A 317 -7.19 24.52 0.41
N GLY A 318 -6.41 23.97 -0.52
CA GLY A 318 -5.11 24.49 -0.97
C GLY A 318 -3.90 23.85 -0.29
N GLU A 319 -4.08 23.13 0.82
CA GLU A 319 -3.00 22.39 1.50
C GLU A 319 -3.27 20.88 1.55
N TYR A 320 -4.51 20.48 1.89
CA TYR A 320 -4.90 19.08 2.05
C TYR A 320 -6.32 18.84 1.52
N PRO A 321 -6.72 17.58 1.28
CA PRO A 321 -8.12 17.20 1.13
C PRO A 321 -8.93 17.60 2.37
N ASP A 322 -10.09 18.21 2.16
CA ASP A 322 -10.99 18.66 3.22
C ASP A 322 -12.45 18.37 2.84
N TYR A 323 -13.39 18.56 3.77
CA TYR A 323 -14.80 18.32 3.53
C TYR A 323 -15.75 19.31 4.21
N GLU A 324 -16.95 19.46 3.65
CA GLU A 324 -18.05 20.22 4.26
C GLU A 324 -19.39 19.46 4.11
N ILE A 325 -20.26 19.57 5.12
CA ILE A 325 -21.62 19.01 5.10
C ILE A 325 -22.57 20.06 4.53
N LYS A 326 -23.43 19.66 3.58
CA LYS A 326 -24.36 20.54 2.86
C LYS A 326 -25.76 20.60 3.42
#